data_AF-A0A962V5W0-F1
#
_entry.id   AF-A0A962V5W0-F1
#
_cell.length_a   1.000
_cell.length_b   1.000
_cell.length_c   1.000
_cell.angle_alpha   90.00
_cell.angle_beta   90.00
_cell.angle_gamma   90.00
#
_symmetry.space_group_name_H-M   'P 1'
#
loop_
_entity.id
_entity.type
_entity.pdbx_description
1 polymer ?
#
loop_
_entity_poly.entity_id
_entity_poly.type
_entity_poly.pdbx_seq_one_letter_code
_entity_poly.pdbx_strand_id
1 'polypeptide(L)' 'VRRKRKQMKLSRAALAEKSTVPAPTIKKFETTGQISLRQFILLWQCVDELERLAALCKPQPAKPRSIDEVLGL' A
#
# COMPACT_ATOMS: atom_id res chain seq x y z
N VAL A 1 -4.57 -3.37 1.36
CA VAL A 1 -4.40 -4.17 2.60
C VAL A 1 -5.36 -5.35 2.70
N ARG A 2 -6.70 -5.18 2.77
CA ARG A 2 -7.67 -6.28 2.98
C ARG A 2 -7.45 -7.52 2.11
N ARG A 3 -7.28 -7.33 0.79
CA ARG A 3 -7.04 -8.42 -0.16
C ARG A 3 -5.76 -9.20 0.17
N LYS A 4 -4.64 -8.50 0.36
CA LYS A 4 -3.33 -9.10 0.68
C LYS A 4 -3.35 -9.83 2.03
N ARG A 5 -3.95 -9.23 3.06
CA ARG A 5 -4.15 -9.88 4.37
C ARG A 5 -4.88 -11.22 4.22
N LYS A 6 -5.97 -11.25 3.43
CA LYS A 6 -6.72 -12.49 3.17
C LYS A 6 -5.92 -13.53 2.39
N GLN A 7 -5.13 -13.11 1.39
CA GLN A 7 -4.24 -14.01 0.63
C GLN A 7 -3.20 -14.68 1.55
N MET A 8 -2.71 -13.95 2.56
CA MET A 8 -1.80 -14.47 3.58
C MET A 8 -2.51 -15.25 4.71
N LYS A 9 -3.83 -15.46 4.63
CA LYS A 9 -4.65 -16.12 5.66
C LYS A 9 -4.55 -15.48 7.06
N LEU A 10 -4.22 -14.19 7.14
CA LEU A 10 -4.13 -13.48 8.41
C LEU A 10 -5.50 -13.00 8.88
N SER A 11 -5.85 -13.28 10.14
CA SER A 11 -6.99 -12.63 10.80
C SER A 11 -6.66 -11.15 11.09
N ARG A 12 -7.67 -10.34 11.46
CA ARG A 12 -7.41 -8.95 11.90
C ARG A 12 -6.61 -8.91 13.19
N ALA A 13 -6.85 -9.85 14.11
CA ALA A 13 -6.07 -9.99 15.34
C ALA A 13 -4.62 -10.36 15.04
N ALA A 14 -4.38 -11.35 14.16
CA ALA A 14 -3.03 -11.74 13.78
C ALA A 14 -2.25 -10.63 13.07
N LEU A 15 -2.93 -9.80 12.25
CA LEU A 15 -2.29 -8.62 11.66
C LEU A 15 -2.02 -7.54 12.72
N ALA A 16 -2.92 -7.35 13.69
CA ALA A 16 -2.74 -6.38 14.77
C ALA A 16 -1.50 -6.66 15.61
N GLU A 17 -1.27 -7.93 15.97
CA GLU A 17 -0.06 -8.35 16.69
C GLU A 17 1.21 -8.03 15.90
N LYS A 18 1.21 -8.29 14.58
CA LYS A 18 2.36 -8.03 13.71
C LYS A 18 2.62 -6.55 13.47
N SER A 19 1.57 -5.76 13.29
CA SER A 19 1.68 -4.36 12.86
C SER A 19 1.61 -3.37 14.01
N THR A 20 1.29 -3.80 15.23
CA THR A 20 0.97 -2.97 16.41
C THR A 20 -0.22 -2.00 16.20
N VAL A 21 -1.05 -2.26 15.18
CA VAL A 21 -2.24 -1.46 14.89
C VAL A 21 -3.46 -2.21 15.40
N PRO A 22 -4.28 -1.63 16.29
CA PRO A 22 -5.40 -2.35 16.90
C PRO A 22 -6.37 -2.96 15.87
N ALA A 23 -6.85 -4.17 16.13
CA ALA A 23 -7.81 -4.86 15.27
C ALA A 23 -9.09 -4.03 14.97
N PRO A 24 -9.64 -3.23 15.91
CA PRO A 24 -10.75 -2.30 15.60
C PRO A 24 -10.37 -1.24 14.55
N THR A 25 -9.15 -0.71 14.61
CA THR A 25 -8.63 0.24 13.61
C THR A 25 -8.49 -0.42 12.24
N ILE A 26 -7.97 -1.65 12.19
CA ILE A 26 -7.91 -2.44 10.95
C ILE A 26 -9.32 -2.67 10.40
N LYS A 27 -10.29 -3.05 11.24
CA LYS A 27 -11.69 -3.22 10.83
C LYS A 27 -12.26 -1.93 10.25
N LYS A 28 -12.08 -0.78 10.92
CA LYS A 28 -12.54 0.53 10.44
C LYS A 28 -11.94 0.81 9.07
N PHE A 29 -10.62 0.72 8.93
CA PHE A 29 -9.92 0.99 7.68
C PHE A 29 -10.39 0.07 6.53
N GLU A 30 -10.54 -1.22 6.77
CA GLU A 30 -10.99 -2.16 5.72
C GLU A 30 -12.44 -1.99 5.29
N THR A 31 -13.26 -1.31 6.10
CA THR A 31 -14.67 -1.05 5.83
C THR A 31 -14.87 0.35 5.23
N THR A 32 -14.18 1.37 5.76
CA THR A 32 -14.41 2.79 5.41
C THR A 32 -13.31 3.38 4.52
N GLY A 33 -12.16 2.72 4.41
CA GLY A 33 -10.97 3.26 3.74
C GLY A 33 -10.21 4.31 4.56
N GLN A 34 -10.69 4.70 5.74
CA GLN A 34 -10.09 5.77 6.53
C GLN A 34 -9.09 5.25 7.57
N ILE A 35 -7.87 5.81 7.55
CA ILE A 35 -6.79 5.53 8.51
C ILE A 35 -5.74 6.64 8.43
N SER A 36 -4.91 6.80 9.47
CA SER A 36 -3.72 7.65 9.38
C SER A 36 -2.65 7.05 8.44
N LEU A 37 -1.85 7.89 7.78
CA LEU A 37 -0.76 7.44 6.91
C LEU A 37 0.25 6.56 7.66
N ARG A 38 0.63 6.94 8.89
CA ARG A 38 1.53 6.14 9.74
C ARG A 38 1.00 4.71 9.93
N GLN A 39 -0.25 4.57 10.35
CA GLN A 39 -0.84 3.24 10.56
C GLN A 39 -1.03 2.49 9.25
N PHE A 40 -1.32 3.17 8.15
CA PHE A 40 -1.37 2.53 6.82
C PHE A 40 -0.02 1.91 6.45
N ILE A 41 1.09 2.65 6.63
CA ILE A 41 2.44 2.15 6.36
C ILE A 41 2.75 0.93 7.24
N LEU A 42 2.42 1.01 8.54
CA LEU A 42 2.60 -0.11 9.47
C LEU A 42 1.83 -1.37 9.05
N LEU A 43 0.62 -1.22 8.49
CA LEU A 43 -0.13 -2.36 7.94
C LEU A 43 0.48 -2.85 6.63
N TRP A 44 0.94 -1.95 5.78
CA TRP A 44 1.44 -2.28 4.45
C TRP A 44 2.72 -3.12 4.52
N GLN A 45 3.68 -2.74 5.35
CA GLN A 45 4.92 -3.51 5.55
C GLN A 45 4.70 -4.95 6.05
N CYS A 46 3.54 -5.23 6.68
CA CYS A 46 3.20 -6.57 7.14
C CYS A 46 2.53 -7.44 6.06
N VAL A 47 2.00 -6.84 4.99
CA VAL A 47 1.21 -7.54 3.96
C VAL A 47 1.76 -7.38 2.55
N ASP A 48 2.76 -6.54 2.35
CA ASP A 48 3.45 -6.29 1.09
C ASP A 48 4.82 -5.63 1.33
N GLU A 49 5.58 -5.49 0.25
CA GLU A 49 6.83 -4.74 0.23
C GLU A 49 6.58 -3.22 0.21
N LEU A 50 7.33 -2.49 1.03
CA LEU A 50 7.22 -1.02 1.13
C LEU A 50 7.72 -0.32 -0.15
N GLU A 51 8.65 -0.93 -0.88
CA GLU A 51 9.14 -0.42 -2.18
C GLU A 51 8.02 -0.22 -3.20
N ARG A 52 7.01 -1.10 -3.20
CA ARG A 52 5.85 -0.97 -4.10
C ARG A 52 5.02 0.26 -3.77
N LEU A 53 4.98 0.67 -2.50
CA LEU A 53 4.34 1.91 -2.08
C LEU A 53 5.24 3.11 -2.40
N ALA A 54 6.54 3.02 -2.15
CA ALA A 54 7.51 4.07 -2.46
C ALA A 54 7.55 4.40 -3.96
N ALA A 55 7.42 3.39 -4.83
CA ALA A 55 7.35 3.56 -6.27
C ALA A 55 6.16 4.43 -6.72
N LEU A 56 5.05 4.43 -5.96
CA LEU A 56 3.89 5.29 -6.25
C LEU A 56 4.14 6.76 -5.91
N CYS A 57 5.09 7.03 -5.03
CA CYS A 57 5.49 8.40 -4.67
C CYS A 57 6.53 8.98 -5.63
N LYS A 58 7.14 8.15 -6.49
CA LYS A 58 8.12 8.63 -7.46
C LYS A 58 7.41 9.40 -8.58
N PRO A 59 8.01 10.51 -9.07
CA PRO A 59 7.49 11.19 -10.24
C PRO A 59 7.44 10.20 -11.40
N GLN A 60 6.30 10.14 -12.09
CA GLN A 60 6.22 9.34 -13.30
C GLN A 60 7.12 9.96 -14.36
N PRO A 61 7.90 9.16 -15.11
CA PRO A 61 8.66 9.68 -16.23
C PRO A 61 7.69 10.40 -17.18
N ALA A 62 8.14 11.53 -17.72
CA ALA A 62 7.36 12.25 -18.71
C ALA A 62 7.04 11.29 -19.86
N LYS A 63 5.76 11.13 -20.17
CA LYS A 63 5.36 10.39 -21.36
C LYS A 63 5.82 11.21 -22.57
N PRO A 64 6.45 10.57 -23.56
CA PRO A 64 6.87 11.28 -24.76
C PRO A 64 5.66 11.89 -25.46
N ARG A 65 5.83 13.11 -25.95
CA ARG A 65 4.77 13.93 -26.56
C ARG A 65 4.80 13.90 -28.08
N SER A 66 5.87 13.39 -28.68
CA SER A 66 6.03 13.25 -30.12
C SER A 66 6.74 11.94 -30.49
N ILE A 67 6.68 11.59 -31.78
CA ILE A 67 7.46 10.49 -32.34
C ILE A 67 8.96 10.78 -32.24
N ASP A 68 9.38 12.03 -32.45
CA ASP A 68 10.79 12.43 -32.36
C ASP A 68 11.36 12.17 -30.95
N GLU A 69 10.60 12.49 -29.89
CA GLU A 69 11.01 12.19 -28.50
C GLU A 69 11.10 10.68 -28.21
N VAL A 70 10.31 9.85 -28.89
CA VAL A 70 10.40 8.38 -28.79
C VAL A 70 11.63 7.84 -29.53
N LEU A 71 11.95 8.44 -30.69
CA LEU A 71 13.08 8.06 -31.53
C LEU A 71 14.41 8.67 -31.08
N GLY A 72 14.40 9.60 -30.12
CA GLY A 72 15.58 10.30 -29.62
C GLY A 72 16.19 11.29 -30.62
N LEU A 73 15.35 11.85 -31.51
CA LEU A 73 15.71 12.80 -32.57
C LEU A 73 15.66 14.26 -32.09
#